data_AF-A0A842NKA0-F1
#
_entry.id   AF-A0A842NKA0-F1
#
_cell.length_a   1.000
_cell.length_b   1.000
_cell.length_c   1.000
_cell.angle_alpha   90.00
_cell.angle_beta   90.00
_cell.angle_gamma   90.00
#
_symmetry.space_group_name_H-M   'P 1'
#
loop_
_entity.id
_entity.type
_entity.pdbx_description
1 polymer ?
#
loop_
_entity_poly.entity_id
_entity_poly.type
_entity_poly.pdbx_seq_one_letter_code
_entity_poly.pdbx_strand_id
1 'polypeptide(L)'
;MGETRFDTKVLAEVSVMVALSLVLNFIKVYQLPQGGSITLGSMVPVLLISFRRGPKVGVFSGVVFGLAQMLLDGWFYSPVGMILDYPLAFGALGLAGIFRKTPLIGVVVSLATRFLSHFISGVVFFGMYAPEGMSPIVYSAVYNGSYMLPEMVISGIFIYLLIQRDILNLSL
;
A
#
# COMPACT_ATOMS: atom_id res chain seq x y z
N MET A 1 -2.86 31.87 -9.31
CA MET A 1 -2.33 30.50 -9.14
C MET A 1 -1.62 30.47 -7.80
N GLY A 2 -2.29 30.03 -6.74
CA GLY A 2 -1.68 29.98 -5.40
C GLY A 2 -0.67 28.84 -5.33
N GLU A 3 0.56 29.14 -4.92
CA GLU A 3 1.59 28.11 -4.73
C GLU A 3 1.11 27.09 -3.68
N THR A 4 0.78 25.89 -4.12
CA THR A 4 0.60 24.71 -3.25
C THR A 4 1.98 24.28 -2.73
N ARG A 5 2.56 25.05 -1.82
CA ARG A 5 3.71 24.59 -1.04
C ARG A 5 3.20 23.68 0.07
N PHE A 6 3.71 22.45 0.13
CA PHE A 6 3.57 21.66 1.35
C PHE A 6 4.30 22.38 2.47
N ASP A 7 3.61 22.56 3.60
CA ASP A 7 4.24 23.00 4.84
C ASP A 7 5.40 22.04 5.17
N THR A 8 6.54 22.60 5.58
CA THR A 8 7.72 21.85 6.01
C THR A 8 7.37 20.80 7.06
N LYS A 9 6.39 21.10 7.94
CA LYS A 9 5.87 20.14 8.91
C LYS A 9 5.22 18.92 8.25
N VAL A 10 4.47 19.12 7.17
CA VAL A 10 3.83 18.03 6.42
C VAL A 10 4.90 17.17 5.75
N LEU A 11 5.91 17.78 5.13
CA LEU A 11 7.02 17.03 4.53
C LEU A 11 7.77 16.17 5.56
N ALA A 12 8.05 16.71 6.75
CA ALA A 12 8.67 15.96 7.83
C ALA A 12 7.79 14.76 8.28
N GLU A 13 6.47 14.96 8.43
CA GLU A 13 5.56 13.86 8.75
C GLU A 13 5.55 12.78 7.66
N VAL A 14 5.53 13.17 6.38
CA VAL A 14 5.61 12.23 5.25
C VAL A 14 6.91 11.44 5.31
N SER A 15 8.06 12.09 5.48
CA SER A 15 9.36 11.43 5.54
C SER A 15 9.44 10.40 6.67
N VAL A 16 8.96 10.76 7.87
CA VAL A 16 8.95 9.85 9.02
C VAL A 16 8.02 8.65 8.78
N MET A 17 6.83 8.89 8.24
CA MET A 17 5.86 7.81 7.99
C MET A 17 6.34 6.87 6.89
N VAL A 18 6.92 7.39 5.80
CA VAL A 18 7.53 6.57 4.76
C VAL A 18 8.71 5.76 5.31
N ALA A 19 9.60 6.38 6.09
CA ALA A 19 10.73 5.68 6.71
C ALA A 19 10.26 4.55 7.63
N LEU A 20 9.24 4.79 8.46
CA LEU A 20 8.65 3.77 9.31
C LEU A 20 8.03 2.63 8.50
N SER A 21 7.29 2.95 7.42
CA SER A 21 6.74 1.96 6.50
C SER A 21 7.82 1.10 5.85
N LEU A 22 8.97 1.68 5.49
CA LEU A 22 10.12 0.93 4.95
C LEU A 22 10.72 -0.01 6.00
N VAL A 23 10.92 0.45 7.23
CA VAL A 23 11.43 -0.41 8.32
C VAL A 23 10.48 -1.58 8.57
N LEU A 24 9.18 -1.32 8.67
CA LEU A 24 8.17 -2.37 8.86
C LEU A 24 8.08 -3.34 7.68
N ASN A 25 8.39 -2.88 6.47
CA ASN A 25 8.44 -3.74 5.28
C ASN A 25 9.54 -4.81 5.34
N PHE A 26 10.65 -4.54 6.04
CA PHE A 26 11.68 -5.55 6.26
C PHE A 26 11.27 -6.62 7.26
N ILE A 27 10.25 -6.35 8.08
CA ILE A 27 9.73 -7.32 9.05
C ILE A 27 8.60 -8.14 8.40
N LYS A 28 9.03 -9.07 7.55
CA LYS A 28 8.14 -9.98 6.81
C LYS A 28 7.80 -11.21 7.68
N VAL A 29 6.52 -11.44 7.91
CA VAL A 29 6.00 -12.66 8.52
C VAL A 29 6.07 -13.82 7.53
N TYR A 30 5.78 -13.54 6.26
CA TYR A 30 5.83 -14.51 5.18
C TYR A 30 6.12 -13.82 3.84
N GLN A 31 6.83 -14.49 2.93
CA GLN A 31 7.15 -13.98 1.61
C GLN A 31 6.91 -15.06 0.56
N LEU A 32 6.26 -14.69 -0.55
CA LEU A 32 5.95 -15.59 -1.65
C LEU A 32 7.02 -15.53 -2.76
N PRO A 33 7.12 -16.57 -3.62
CA PRO A 33 8.26 -16.72 -4.54
C PRO A 33 8.34 -15.66 -5.65
N GLN A 34 7.21 -15.22 -6.19
CA GLN A 34 7.10 -14.19 -7.24
C GLN A 34 6.91 -12.78 -6.64
N GLY A 35 7.42 -12.57 -5.43
CA GLY A 35 7.17 -11.36 -4.65
C GLY A 35 5.84 -11.40 -3.90
N GLY A 36 5.47 -10.29 -3.27
CA GLY A 36 4.35 -10.29 -2.34
C GLY A 36 4.76 -10.83 -0.97
N SER A 37 4.42 -10.07 0.06
CA SER A 37 4.82 -10.37 1.44
C SER A 37 3.71 -9.97 2.39
N ILE A 38 3.60 -10.76 3.45
CA ILE A 38 2.82 -10.42 4.64
C ILE A 38 3.81 -9.82 5.63
N THR A 39 3.59 -8.57 6.01
CA THR A 39 4.45 -7.75 6.86
C THR A 39 3.78 -7.47 8.20
N LEU A 40 4.53 -6.96 9.17
CA LEU A 40 3.94 -6.45 10.42
C LEU A 40 3.31 -5.06 10.25
N GLY A 41 2.44 -4.90 9.24
CA GLY A 41 1.69 -3.67 9.00
C GLY A 41 2.49 -2.55 8.33
N SER A 42 3.31 -2.87 7.33
CA SER A 42 4.11 -1.88 6.60
C SER A 42 3.28 -0.76 5.95
N MET A 43 2.01 -1.01 5.64
CA MET A 43 1.10 -0.02 5.07
C MET A 43 0.54 0.96 6.11
N VAL A 44 0.57 0.60 7.40
CA VAL A 44 -0.10 1.34 8.47
C VAL A 44 0.39 2.79 8.55
N PRO A 45 1.70 3.12 8.57
CA PRO A 45 2.15 4.52 8.64
C PRO A 45 1.65 5.38 7.46
N VAL A 46 1.67 4.85 6.23
CA VAL A 46 1.13 5.56 5.05
C VAL A 46 -0.38 5.74 5.14
N LEU A 47 -1.12 4.73 5.61
CA LEU A 47 -2.56 4.86 5.87
C LEU A 47 -2.84 5.93 6.94
N LEU A 48 -2.03 6.01 8.01
CA LEU A 48 -2.17 7.01 9.05
C LEU A 48 -1.98 8.43 8.52
N ILE A 49 -0.93 8.69 7.74
CA ILE A 49 -0.72 10.03 7.17
C ILE A 49 -1.79 10.38 6.14
N SER A 50 -2.30 9.37 5.42
CA SER A 50 -3.44 9.51 4.52
C SER A 50 -4.70 9.94 5.27
N PHE A 51 -5.04 9.31 6.39
CA PHE A 51 -6.16 9.74 7.24
C PHE A 51 -5.93 11.14 7.84
N ARG A 52 -4.73 11.43 8.34
CA ARG A 52 -4.40 12.70 9.01
C ARG A 52 -4.36 13.90 8.06
N ARG A 53 -3.76 13.74 6.87
CA ARG A 53 -3.47 14.85 5.93
C ARG A 53 -4.28 14.80 4.65
N GLY A 54 -4.99 13.69 4.41
CA GLY A 54 -5.95 13.53 3.32
C GLY A 54 -5.35 12.92 2.08
N PRO A 55 -6.17 12.72 1.05
CA PRO A 55 -5.82 11.84 -0.06
C PRO A 55 -4.64 12.38 -0.87
N LYS A 56 -4.50 13.69 -1.03
CA LYS A 56 -3.35 14.28 -1.76
C LYS A 56 -2.01 13.94 -1.10
N VAL A 57 -1.90 14.13 0.22
CA VAL A 57 -0.69 13.82 0.98
C VAL A 57 -0.51 12.31 1.10
N GLY A 58 -1.60 11.55 1.28
CA GLY A 58 -1.57 10.10 1.33
C GLY A 58 -1.06 9.47 0.03
N VAL A 59 -1.57 9.92 -1.14
CA VAL A 59 -1.12 9.43 -2.45
C VAL A 59 0.35 9.76 -2.65
N PHE A 60 0.77 10.99 -2.34
CA PHE A 60 2.18 11.39 -2.43
C PHE A 60 3.07 10.51 -1.54
N SER A 61 2.67 10.29 -0.28
CA SER A 61 3.41 9.44 0.66
C SER A 61 3.50 8.00 0.16
N GLY A 62 2.39 7.45 -0.35
CA GLY A 62 2.33 6.13 -0.94
C GLY A 62 3.22 5.98 -2.17
N VAL A 63 3.23 6.97 -3.07
CA VAL A 63 4.13 6.97 -4.25
C VAL A 63 5.59 6.99 -3.81
N VAL A 64 5.97 7.84 -2.85
CA VAL A 64 7.35 7.90 -2.33
C VAL A 64 7.73 6.57 -1.69
N PHE A 65 6.84 5.98 -0.89
CA PHE A 65 7.05 4.65 -0.31
C PHE A 65 7.22 3.57 -1.39
N GLY A 66 6.38 3.57 -2.43
CA GLY A 66 6.48 2.65 -3.55
C GLY A 66 7.77 2.81 -4.33
N LEU A 67 8.22 4.03 -4.60
CA LEU A 67 9.51 4.28 -5.26
C LEU A 67 10.69 3.79 -4.40
N ALA A 68 10.64 4.00 -3.09
CA ALA A 68 11.67 3.49 -2.19
C ALA A 68 11.68 1.95 -2.12
N GLN A 69 10.51 1.32 -2.08
CA GLN A 69 10.36 -0.14 -2.20
C GLN A 69 10.95 -0.67 -3.51
N MET A 70 10.64 0.00 -4.62
CA MET A 70 11.14 -0.34 -5.95
C MET A 70 12.68 -0.29 -6.02
N LEU A 71 13.30 0.62 -5.27
CA LEU A 71 14.76 0.74 -5.23
C LEU A 71 15.41 -0.31 -4.33
N LEU A 72 14.80 -0.65 -3.21
CA LEU A 72 15.41 -1.47 -2.15
C LEU A 72 15.16 -2.97 -2.32
N ASP A 73 13.95 -3.35 -2.75
CA ASP A 73 13.49 -4.75 -2.83
C ASP A 73 12.79 -5.02 -4.18
N GLY A 74 13.02 -4.13 -5.15
CA GLY A 74 12.35 -4.18 -6.44
C GLY A 74 12.96 -5.21 -7.39
N TRP A 75 12.10 -5.94 -8.11
CA TRP A 75 12.55 -6.82 -9.20
C TRP A 75 12.13 -6.26 -10.55
N PHE A 76 13.11 -5.88 -11.38
CA PHE A 76 12.83 -5.31 -12.70
C PHE A 76 12.49 -6.39 -13.73
N TYR A 77 11.30 -6.30 -14.32
CA TYR A 77 10.86 -7.16 -15.44
C TYR A 77 10.20 -6.36 -16.59
N SER A 78 9.57 -5.21 -16.30
CA SER A 78 8.99 -4.32 -17.32
C SER A 78 8.77 -2.92 -16.73
N PRO A 79 9.07 -1.83 -17.46
CA PRO A 79 8.81 -0.46 -16.97
C PRO A 79 7.35 -0.22 -16.55
N VAL A 80 6.39 -0.71 -17.34
CA VAL A 80 4.96 -0.54 -17.03
C VAL A 80 4.57 -1.38 -15.83
N GLY A 81 5.06 -2.61 -15.75
CA GLY A 81 4.82 -3.48 -14.58
C GLY A 81 5.37 -2.88 -13.29
N MET A 82 6.59 -2.34 -13.34
CA MET A 82 7.20 -1.65 -12.19
C MET A 82 6.33 -0.47 -11.73
N ILE A 83 5.76 0.31 -12.64
CA ILE A 83 4.84 1.40 -12.24
C ILE A 83 3.58 0.84 -11.56
N LEU A 84 3.01 -0.23 -12.10
CA LEU A 84 1.82 -0.88 -11.54
C LEU A 84 2.08 -1.43 -10.13
N ASP A 85 3.18 -2.16 -9.93
CA ASP A 85 3.46 -2.88 -8.69
C ASP A 85 4.12 -2.02 -7.61
N TYR A 86 4.70 -0.86 -7.97
CA TYR A 86 5.32 0.05 -7.02
C TYR A 86 4.55 1.37 -6.90
N PRO A 87 4.93 2.48 -7.57
CA PRO A 87 4.35 3.79 -7.27
C PRO A 87 2.83 3.85 -7.41
N LEU A 88 2.21 3.16 -8.38
CA LEU A 88 0.76 3.15 -8.51
C LEU A 88 0.08 2.34 -7.39
N ALA A 89 0.52 1.10 -7.18
CA ALA A 89 0.02 0.22 -6.13
C ALA A 89 0.11 0.87 -4.74
N PHE A 90 1.26 1.43 -4.38
CA PHE A 90 1.43 2.08 -3.08
C PHE A 90 0.78 3.47 -3.03
N GLY A 91 0.68 4.20 -4.14
CA GLY A 91 -0.10 5.43 -4.25
C GLY A 91 -1.57 5.24 -3.91
N ALA A 92 -2.13 4.07 -4.20
CA ALA A 92 -3.51 3.71 -3.85
C ALA A 92 -3.80 3.76 -2.34
N LEU A 93 -2.79 3.62 -1.47
CA LEU A 93 -2.91 3.82 -0.02
C LEU A 93 -3.41 5.22 0.36
N GLY A 94 -3.21 6.20 -0.52
CA GLY A 94 -3.73 7.54 -0.38
C GLY A 94 -5.26 7.63 -0.42
N LEU A 95 -5.97 6.66 -1.00
CA LEU A 95 -7.43 6.68 -1.06
C LEU A 95 -8.09 6.58 0.32
N ALA A 96 -7.39 6.01 1.30
CA ALA A 96 -7.81 5.97 2.70
C ALA A 96 -8.21 7.35 3.23
N GLY A 97 -7.51 8.41 2.83
CA GLY A 97 -7.76 9.79 3.23
C GLY A 97 -9.10 10.36 2.77
N ILE A 98 -9.85 9.68 1.88
CA ILE A 98 -11.23 10.01 1.53
C ILE A 98 -12.18 9.56 2.66
N PHE A 99 -11.88 8.43 3.29
CA PHE A 99 -12.74 7.74 4.26
C PHE A 99 -12.31 8.02 5.71
N ARG A 100 -11.88 9.25 6.02
CA ARG A 100 -11.37 9.57 7.38
C ARG A 100 -12.39 9.33 8.49
N LYS A 101 -13.68 9.51 8.19
CA LYS A 101 -14.79 9.25 9.13
C LYS A 101 -15.11 7.77 9.30
N THR A 102 -14.64 6.93 8.38
CA THR A 102 -14.84 5.48 8.37
C THR A 102 -13.51 4.79 8.03
N PRO A 103 -12.47 4.88 8.90
CA PRO A 103 -11.12 4.48 8.53
C PRO A 103 -10.99 3.04 8.06
N LEU A 104 -11.77 2.11 8.62
CA LEU A 104 -11.77 0.71 8.19
C LEU A 104 -12.24 0.54 6.73
N ILE A 105 -13.24 1.32 6.29
CA ILE A 105 -13.63 1.38 4.88
C ILE A 105 -12.48 1.94 4.04
N GLY A 106 -11.77 2.96 4.55
CA GLY A 106 -10.58 3.50 3.90
C GLY A 106 -9.46 2.49 3.70
N VAL A 107 -9.23 1.62 4.69
CA VAL A 107 -8.27 0.50 4.57
C VAL A 107 -8.72 -0.46 3.46
N VAL A 108 -9.98 -0.92 3.50
CA VAL A 108 -10.51 -1.85 2.50
C VAL A 108 -10.40 -1.27 1.08
N VAL A 109 -10.85 -0.04 0.87
CA VAL A 109 -10.81 0.61 -0.45
C VAL A 109 -9.38 0.74 -0.95
N SER A 110 -8.47 1.22 -0.10
CA SER A 110 -7.06 1.41 -0.48
C SER A 110 -6.39 0.11 -0.89
N LEU A 111 -6.58 -0.95 -0.11
CA LEU A 111 -5.92 -2.23 -0.34
C LEU A 111 -6.61 -3.03 -1.44
N ALA A 112 -7.91 -2.84 -1.67
CA ALA A 112 -8.59 -3.35 -2.85
C ALA A 112 -8.07 -2.67 -4.13
N THR A 113 -7.88 -1.34 -4.13
CA THR A 113 -7.30 -0.65 -5.30
C THR A 113 -5.84 -1.04 -5.52
N ARG A 114 -5.06 -1.22 -4.45
CA ARG A 114 -3.71 -1.78 -4.52
C ARG A 114 -3.72 -3.20 -5.11
N PHE A 115 -4.62 -4.06 -4.64
CA PHE A 115 -4.82 -5.41 -5.18
C PHE A 115 -5.09 -5.38 -6.68
N LEU A 116 -5.96 -4.49 -7.17
CA LEU A 116 -6.27 -4.38 -8.60
C LEU A 116 -5.01 -4.08 -9.44
N SER A 117 -4.10 -3.25 -8.93
CA SER A 117 -2.84 -2.95 -9.63
C SER A 117 -1.96 -4.19 -9.77
N HIS A 118 -1.77 -4.92 -8.66
CA HIS A 118 -1.00 -6.16 -8.65
C HIS A 118 -1.67 -7.29 -9.42
N PHE A 119 -3.01 -7.35 -9.39
CA PHE A 119 -3.78 -8.31 -10.15
C PHE A 119 -3.59 -8.09 -11.66
N ILE A 120 -3.69 -6.85 -12.13
CA ILE A 120 -3.45 -6.50 -13.54
C ILE A 120 -1.99 -6.82 -13.91
N SER A 121 -1.02 -6.44 -13.08
CA SER A 121 0.40 -6.78 -13.29
C SER A 121 0.59 -8.30 -13.39
N GLY A 122 -0.03 -9.06 -12.49
CA GLY A 122 0.06 -10.52 -12.45
C GLY A 122 -0.54 -11.19 -13.69
N VAL A 123 -1.67 -10.70 -14.19
CA VAL A 123 -2.30 -11.22 -15.42
C VAL A 123 -1.41 -10.96 -16.64
N VAL A 124 -0.84 -9.76 -16.74
CA VAL A 124 -0.09 -9.32 -17.92
C VAL A 124 1.34 -9.88 -17.94
N PHE A 125 2.02 -9.91 -16.79
CA PHE A 125 3.46 -10.17 -16.73
C PHE A 125 3.83 -11.50 -16.02
N PHE A 126 2.95 -12.05 -15.19
CA PHE A 126 3.23 -13.26 -14.40
C PHE A 126 2.36 -14.46 -14.77
N GLY A 127 1.57 -14.37 -15.85
CA GLY A 127 0.74 -15.48 -16.33
C GLY A 127 1.53 -16.74 -16.69
N MET A 128 2.82 -16.61 -17.01
CA MET A 128 3.73 -17.72 -17.28
C MET A 128 3.98 -18.64 -16.07
N TYR A 129 3.66 -18.19 -14.85
CA TYR A 129 3.77 -19.00 -13.64
C TYR A 129 2.48 -19.76 -13.30
N ALA A 130 1.42 -19.61 -14.11
CA ALA A 130 0.17 -20.33 -13.90
C ALA A 130 0.38 -21.85 -14.12
N PRO A 131 -0.10 -22.72 -13.21
CA PRO A 131 -0.10 -24.16 -13.39
C PRO A 131 -0.84 -24.60 -14.67
N GLU A 132 -0.52 -25.81 -15.16
CA GLU A 132 -1.24 -26.40 -16.30
C GLU A 132 -2.75 -26.44 -16.04
N GLY A 133 -3.53 -25.92 -16.99
CA GLY A 133 -5.00 -25.84 -16.90
C GLY A 133 -5.53 -24.64 -16.09
N MET A 134 -4.68 -23.81 -15.47
CA MET A 134 -5.09 -22.59 -14.76
C MET A 134 -4.92 -21.36 -15.65
N SER A 135 -5.95 -20.52 -15.76
CA SER A 135 -5.82 -19.27 -16.52
C SER A 135 -4.99 -18.23 -15.75
N PRO A 136 -4.24 -17.34 -16.45
CA PRO A 136 -3.50 -16.24 -15.82
C PRO A 136 -4.36 -15.35 -14.92
N ILE A 137 -5.64 -15.19 -15.24
CA ILE A 137 -6.62 -14.44 -14.45
C ILE A 137 -6.81 -15.09 -13.08
N VAL A 138 -7.11 -16.38 -13.03
CA VAL A 138 -7.33 -17.08 -11.76
C VAL A 138 -6.00 -17.13 -10.99
N TYR A 139 -4.88 -17.40 -11.66
CA TYR A 139 -3.57 -17.44 -11.03
C TYR A 139 -3.23 -16.12 -10.34
N SER A 140 -3.37 -15.00 -11.07
CA SER A 140 -3.09 -13.67 -10.53
C SER A 140 -4.00 -13.31 -9.35
N ALA A 141 -5.30 -13.65 -9.43
CA ALA A 141 -6.25 -13.37 -8.36
C ALA A 141 -5.89 -14.14 -7.08
N VAL A 142 -5.60 -15.44 -7.19
CA VAL A 142 -5.23 -16.29 -6.06
C VAL A 142 -3.89 -15.87 -5.48
N TYR A 143 -2.88 -15.69 -6.33
CA TYR A 143 -1.53 -15.33 -5.91
C TYR A 143 -1.53 -13.99 -5.15
N ASN A 144 -2.07 -12.93 -5.77
CA ASN A 144 -2.11 -11.61 -5.13
C ASN A 144 -3.05 -11.55 -3.93
N GLY A 145 -4.18 -12.27 -4.00
CA GLY A 145 -5.16 -12.31 -2.92
C GLY A 145 -4.58 -12.96 -1.66
N SER A 146 -3.73 -13.98 -1.84
CA SER A 146 -3.16 -14.77 -0.74
C SER A 146 -2.32 -13.95 0.24
N TYR A 147 -1.61 -12.92 -0.21
CA TYR A 147 -0.85 -12.03 0.68
C TYR A 147 -1.55 -10.69 0.94
N MET A 148 -2.34 -10.18 -0.01
CA MET A 148 -3.02 -8.90 0.16
C MET A 148 -4.15 -8.97 1.19
N LEU A 149 -4.87 -10.09 1.27
CA LEU A 149 -5.94 -10.25 2.24
C LEU A 149 -5.41 -10.27 3.69
N PRO A 150 -4.36 -11.05 4.04
CA PRO A 150 -3.71 -10.94 5.34
C PRO A 150 -3.18 -9.53 5.63
N GLU A 151 -2.52 -8.88 4.66
CA GLU A 151 -2.07 -7.49 4.84
C GLU A 151 -3.22 -6.53 5.15
N MET A 152 -4.39 -6.74 4.53
CA MET A 152 -5.59 -5.95 4.78
C MET A 152 -6.15 -6.18 6.18
N VAL A 153 -6.19 -7.43 6.63
CA VAL A 153 -6.62 -7.77 7.99
C VAL A 153 -5.67 -7.17 9.01
N ILE A 154 -4.35 -7.34 8.85
CA ILE A 154 -3.32 -6.81 9.74
C ILE A 154 -3.42 -5.28 9.81
N SER A 155 -3.49 -4.61 8.66
CA SER A 155 -3.61 -3.15 8.59
C SER A 155 -4.92 -2.67 9.24
N GLY A 156 -6.03 -3.37 9.00
CA GLY A 156 -7.33 -3.08 9.60
C GLY A 156 -7.31 -3.21 11.13
N ILE A 157 -6.68 -4.26 11.66
CA ILE A 157 -6.50 -4.46 13.10
C ILE A 157 -5.67 -3.33 13.70
N PHE A 158 -4.52 -2.99 13.13
CA PHE A 158 -3.69 -1.89 13.64
C PHE A 158 -4.41 -0.55 13.60
N ILE A 159 -5.09 -0.22 12.50
CA ILE A 159 -5.89 1.00 12.42
C ILE A 159 -7.01 1.00 13.45
N TYR A 160 -7.72 -0.11 13.63
CA TYR A 160 -8.75 -0.24 14.67
C TYR A 160 -8.17 0.01 16.07
N LEU A 161 -7.05 -0.63 16.43
CA LEU A 161 -6.40 -0.45 17.72
C LEU A 161 -5.94 1.00 17.95
N LEU A 162 -5.42 1.66 16.92
CA LEU A 162 -4.97 3.06 17.00
C LEU A 162 -6.15 4.03 17.17
N ILE A 163 -7.32 3.71 16.62
CA ILE A 163 -8.57 4.46 16.86
C ILE A 163 -9.03 4.30 18.31
N GLN A 164 -9.06 3.06 18.83
CA GLN A 164 -9.51 2.79 20.21
C GLN A 164 -8.64 3.44 21.28
N ARG A 165 -7.40 3.81 20.95
CA ARG A 165 -6.45 4.41 21.89
C ARG A 165 -6.42 5.95 21.81
N ASP A 166 -7.30 6.58 21.02
CA ASP A 166 -7.30 8.02 20.72
C ASP A 166 -5.95 8.56 20.23
N ILE A 167 -5.05 7.68 19.75
CA ILE A 167 -3.76 8.06 19.17
C ILE A 167 -4.01 8.77 17.85
N LEU A 168 -5.02 8.27 17.12
CA LEU A 168 -5.65 8.98 16.03
C LEU A 168 -6.62 10.01 16.63
N ASN A 169 -6.10 11.15 17.10
CA ASN A 169 -6.89 12.37 17.26
C ASN A 169 -7.35 12.85 15.86
N LEU A 170 -8.25 12.07 15.27
CA LEU A 170 -9.07 12.44 14.13
C LEU A 170 -10.15 13.37 14.70
N SER A 171 -9.76 14.59 15.09
CA SER A 171 -10.72 15.66 15.27
C SER A 171 -11.34 15.96 13.90
N LEU A 172 -12.33 15.15 13.55
CA LEU A 172 -13.14 15.26 12.33
C LEU A 172 -14.21 16.31 12.48
#